data_AF-A0ABD2NM66-F1
#
_entry.id   AF-A0ABD2NM66-F1
#
_cell.length_a   1.000
_cell.length_b   1.000
_cell.length_c   1.000
_cell.angle_alpha   90.00
_cell.angle_beta   90.00
_cell.angle_gamma   90.00
#
_symmetry.space_group_name_H-M   'P 1'
#
loop_
_entity.id
_entity.type
_entity.pdbx_description
1 polymer ?
#
loop_
_entity_poly.entity_id
_entity_poly.type
_entity_poly.pdbx_seq_one_letter_code
_entity_poly.pdbx_strand_id
1 'polypeptide(L)'
;MQNYLSISYDILSSNEVRTCDDSTNFKYRLTPFFSSEVLSLPIHSYEILIDEGNRKVFKLNFSSHNTFFNFEPGLTLGVLPNNDENEVDQLLMRLGVESVADNYFKLGILSNTKRKNACIPKHIPECCSLRKVFLQHVDIRSVPKKLFLKSLIPYVEDAGERNELELLCSPKGSEQYNELISSYSKRSLLGLLNRFTTCNPPVEKLLEYLPPLLPRPYSISSSPLIKEYFTITFNVDTFSNNEKSLCSSWLEKAFMSLRKQFL
;
A
#
# COMPACT_ATOMS: atom_id res chain seq x y z
N MET A 1 13.29 -19.70 -9.56
CA MET A 1 12.56 -19.37 -10.81
C MET A 1 12.86 -17.92 -11.13
N GLN A 2 13.35 -17.64 -12.34
CA GLN A 2 13.58 -16.27 -12.80
C GLN A 2 12.29 -15.44 -12.67
N ASN A 3 12.40 -14.13 -12.42
CA ASN A 3 11.27 -13.21 -12.61
C ASN A 3 10.82 -13.21 -14.07
N TYR A 4 9.57 -12.82 -14.31
CA TYR A 4 8.97 -12.61 -15.63
C TYR A 4 8.75 -11.12 -15.93
N LEU A 5 8.77 -10.25 -14.92
CA LEU A 5 8.72 -8.80 -15.10
C LEU A 5 10.12 -8.24 -15.38
N SER A 6 10.20 -7.14 -16.11
CA SER A 6 11.42 -6.36 -16.34
C SER A 6 11.17 -4.88 -16.06
N ILE A 7 12.14 -4.22 -15.43
CA ILE A 7 12.16 -2.75 -15.28
C ILE A 7 13.27 -2.20 -16.20
N SER A 8 12.94 -1.23 -17.04
CA SER A 8 13.93 -0.45 -17.79
C SER A 8 13.81 1.04 -17.50
N TYR A 9 14.96 1.72 -17.42
CA TYR A 9 15.04 3.17 -17.20
C TYR A 9 15.35 3.90 -18.50
N ASP A 10 14.79 3.40 -19.61
CA ASP A 10 14.96 4.00 -20.93
C ASP A 10 14.31 5.40 -20.98
N ILE A 11 14.73 6.23 -21.94
CA ILE A 11 14.15 7.56 -22.15
C ILE A 11 12.66 7.40 -22.48
N LEU A 12 11.81 7.87 -21.58
CA LEU A 12 10.37 7.91 -21.78
C LEU A 12 9.99 9.04 -22.74
N SER A 13 8.97 8.81 -23.57
CA SER A 13 8.37 9.86 -24.38
C SER A 13 7.69 10.90 -23.50
N SER A 14 7.52 12.13 -24.00
CA SER A 14 6.84 13.21 -23.26
C SER A 14 5.41 12.84 -22.81
N ASN A 15 4.73 11.96 -23.56
CA ASN A 15 3.39 11.48 -23.19
C ASN A 15 3.44 10.44 -22.05
N GLU A 16 4.42 9.53 -22.07
CA GLU A 16 4.64 8.57 -20.99
C GLU A 16 4.98 9.29 -19.69
N VAL A 17 5.87 10.30 -19.75
CA VAL A 17 6.22 11.14 -18.58
C VAL A 17 5.00 11.84 -18.01
N ARG A 18 4.19 12.50 -18.86
CA ARG A 18 2.93 13.14 -18.43
C ARG A 18 1.97 12.14 -17.75
N THR A 19 1.94 10.91 -18.24
CA THR A 19 1.09 9.85 -17.66
C THR A 19 1.60 9.40 -16.29
N CYS A 20 2.93 9.34 -16.10
CA CYS A 20 3.56 9.07 -14.80
C CYS A 20 3.29 10.20 -13.79
N ASP A 21 3.40 11.45 -14.25
CA ASP A 21 3.28 12.67 -13.46
C ASP A 21 1.85 12.96 -13.01
N ASP A 22 0.86 12.44 -13.73
CA ASP A 22 -0.54 12.68 -13.40
C ASP A 22 -0.91 12.09 -12.03
N SER A 23 -0.98 12.98 -11.04
CA SER A 23 -1.37 12.66 -9.66
C SER A 23 -2.86 12.36 -9.52
N THR A 24 -3.65 12.67 -10.54
CA THR A 24 -5.09 12.39 -10.64
C THR A 24 -5.39 11.10 -11.42
N ASN A 25 -4.37 10.43 -11.93
CA ASN A 25 -4.53 9.17 -12.64
C ASN A 25 -4.78 7.98 -11.68
N PHE A 26 -6.04 7.81 -11.30
CA PHE A 26 -6.47 6.70 -10.44
C PHE A 26 -6.74 5.39 -11.20
N LYS A 27 -6.46 5.31 -12.51
CA LYS A 27 -6.73 4.13 -13.36
C LYS A 27 -6.16 2.83 -12.79
N TYR A 28 -5.00 2.91 -12.14
CA TYR A 28 -4.28 1.76 -11.58
C TYR A 28 -4.60 1.49 -10.12
N ARG A 29 -5.45 2.31 -9.49
CA ARG A 29 -5.91 2.11 -8.11
C ARG A 29 -7.29 1.46 -8.15
N LEU A 30 -7.45 0.38 -7.39
CA LEU A 30 -8.75 -0.27 -7.30
C LEU A 30 -9.75 0.65 -6.59
N THR A 31 -10.95 0.76 -7.15
CA THR A 31 -12.08 1.44 -6.51
C THR A 31 -12.90 0.42 -5.70
N PRO A 32 -13.51 0.83 -4.58
CA PRO A 32 -14.29 -0.07 -3.71
C PRO A 32 -15.55 -0.62 -4.40
N PHE A 33 -16.10 0.12 -5.37
CA PHE A 33 -17.32 -0.22 -6.10
C PHE A 33 -17.07 -0.12 -7.62
N PHE A 34 -17.91 -0.79 -8.41
CA PHE A 34 -17.86 -0.74 -9.87
C PHE A 34 -18.23 0.68 -10.33
N SER A 35 -17.36 1.31 -11.14
CA SER A 35 -17.51 2.68 -11.68
C SER A 35 -17.83 3.77 -10.63
N SER A 36 -16.91 4.01 -9.69
CA SER A 36 -16.99 5.18 -8.80
C SER A 36 -16.03 6.27 -9.25
N GLU A 37 -16.51 7.51 -9.29
CA GLU A 37 -15.65 8.69 -9.43
C GLU A 37 -14.72 8.81 -8.22
N VAL A 38 -13.45 9.16 -8.46
CA VAL A 38 -12.51 9.44 -7.39
C VAL A 38 -12.47 10.95 -7.17
N LEU A 39 -12.84 11.37 -5.97
CA LEU A 39 -12.90 12.77 -5.59
C LEU A 39 -11.75 13.10 -4.63
N SER A 40 -11.09 14.24 -4.87
CA SER A 40 -10.16 14.85 -3.92
C SER A 40 -10.91 15.89 -3.10
N LEU A 41 -11.11 15.62 -1.81
CA LEU A 41 -11.98 16.40 -0.94
C LEU A 41 -11.16 16.94 0.24
N PRO A 42 -11.14 18.26 0.49
CA PRO A 42 -10.38 18.80 1.60
C PRO A 42 -11.05 18.47 2.92
N ILE A 43 -10.24 18.17 3.92
CA ILE A 43 -10.70 17.97 5.30
C ILE A 43 -11.12 19.34 5.84
N HIS A 44 -12.39 19.46 6.22
CA HIS A 44 -12.95 20.70 6.77
C HIS A 44 -12.63 20.82 8.26
N SER A 45 -12.88 19.76 9.03
CA SER A 45 -12.59 19.73 10.47
C SER A 45 -12.53 18.30 11.00
N TYR A 46 -11.95 18.13 12.19
CA TYR A 46 -11.94 16.86 12.89
C TYR A 46 -12.27 17.05 14.37
N GLU A 47 -12.82 16.01 14.98
CA GLU A 47 -13.16 15.96 16.41
C GLU A 47 -12.65 14.63 16.98
N ILE A 48 -12.04 14.67 18.15
CA ILE A 48 -11.62 13.47 18.89
C ILE A 48 -12.78 13.09 19.81
N LEU A 49 -13.44 11.98 19.52
CA LEU A 49 -14.57 11.49 20.31
C LEU A 49 -14.12 10.65 21.50
N ILE A 50 -13.05 9.86 21.33
CA ILE A 50 -12.46 9.01 22.37
C ILE A 50 -10.94 9.08 22.24
N ASP A 51 -10.25 9.19 23.36
CA ASP A 51 -8.78 9.07 23.47
C ASP A 51 -8.44 8.30 24.75
N GLU A 52 -8.57 6.97 24.70
CA GLU A 52 -8.42 6.10 25.86
C GLU A 52 -7.52 4.90 25.52
N GLY A 53 -6.39 4.80 26.22
CA GLY A 53 -5.44 3.69 26.07
C GLY A 53 -5.00 3.50 24.62
N ASN A 54 -5.29 2.33 24.04
CA ASN A 54 -4.89 1.95 22.69
C ASN A 54 -5.93 2.30 21.61
N ARG A 55 -7.03 2.98 21.98
CA ARG A 55 -8.15 3.27 21.09
C ARG A 55 -8.38 4.78 21.02
N LYS A 56 -8.22 5.34 19.82
CA LYS A 56 -8.69 6.69 19.49
C LYS A 56 -9.84 6.63 18.52
N VAL A 57 -10.89 7.43 18.73
CA VAL A 57 -12.01 7.53 17.80
C VAL A 57 -12.09 8.96 17.30
N PHE A 58 -12.05 9.10 15.98
CA PHE A 58 -12.11 10.39 15.30
C PHE A 58 -13.39 10.50 14.51
N LYS A 59 -13.89 11.73 14.43
CA LYS A 59 -14.93 12.15 13.52
C LYS A 59 -14.33 13.18 12.58
N LEU A 60 -14.37 12.89 11.29
CA LEU A 60 -13.72 13.68 10.26
C LEU A 60 -14.78 14.23 9.32
N ASN A 61 -14.85 15.55 9.20
CA ASN A 61 -15.74 16.26 8.30
C ASN A 61 -14.94 16.71 7.09
N PHE A 62 -15.51 16.50 5.91
CA PHE A 62 -14.90 16.93 4.66
C PHE A 62 -15.80 17.96 3.99
N SER A 63 -15.17 18.93 3.34
CA SER A 63 -15.90 19.95 2.59
C SER A 63 -16.63 19.32 1.40
N SER A 64 -17.91 19.61 1.23
CA SER A 64 -18.62 19.34 -0.01
C SER A 64 -18.65 20.54 -0.97
N HIS A 65 -18.17 21.72 -0.52
CA HIS A 65 -18.15 22.94 -1.33
C HIS A 65 -17.42 22.68 -2.65
N ASN A 66 -18.11 22.94 -3.76
CA ASN A 66 -17.67 22.72 -5.16
C ASN A 66 -17.64 21.27 -5.65
N THR A 67 -18.29 20.33 -4.96
CA THR A 67 -18.44 18.95 -5.47
C THR A 67 -19.90 18.60 -5.70
N PHE A 68 -20.21 17.97 -6.84
CA PHE A 68 -21.54 17.40 -7.13
C PHE A 68 -21.78 16.07 -6.40
N PHE A 69 -21.24 15.93 -5.17
CA PHE A 69 -21.33 14.69 -4.42
C PHE A 69 -22.65 14.62 -3.64
N ASN A 70 -23.67 14.07 -4.29
CA ASN A 70 -24.94 13.75 -3.65
C ASN A 70 -24.78 12.48 -2.80
N PHE A 71 -24.91 12.61 -1.47
CA PHE A 71 -24.81 11.47 -0.56
C PHE A 71 -26.06 11.32 0.30
N GLU A 72 -26.31 10.10 0.75
CA GLU A 72 -27.37 9.77 1.69
C GLU A 72 -26.77 9.21 2.99
N PRO A 73 -27.42 9.42 4.14
CA PRO A 73 -27.04 8.75 5.39
C PRO A 73 -26.96 7.23 5.18
N GLY A 74 -25.87 6.61 5.64
CA GLY A 74 -25.64 5.18 5.48
C GLY A 74 -24.94 4.77 4.18
N LEU A 75 -24.72 5.69 3.23
CA LEU A 75 -23.87 5.43 2.06
C LEU A 75 -22.43 5.11 2.51
N THR A 76 -21.79 4.19 1.82
CA THR A 76 -20.39 3.82 2.07
C THR A 76 -19.50 4.41 0.98
N LEU A 77 -18.43 5.09 1.39
CA LEU A 77 -17.36 5.56 0.51
C LEU A 77 -16.09 4.72 0.71
N GLY A 78 -15.19 4.70 -0.27
CA GLY A 78 -13.86 4.13 -0.08
C GLY A 78 -12.79 5.21 -0.03
N VAL A 79 -12.00 5.20 1.02
CA VAL A 79 -10.79 6.02 1.12
C VAL A 79 -9.65 5.30 0.43
N LEU A 80 -8.88 6.00 -0.40
CA LEU A 80 -7.69 5.50 -1.08
C LEU A 80 -6.43 5.89 -0.27
N PRO A 81 -5.94 5.05 0.66
CA PRO A 81 -4.81 5.41 1.52
C PRO A 81 -3.48 5.37 0.76
N ASN A 82 -2.44 6.01 1.30
CA ASN A 82 -1.07 5.70 0.91
C ASN A 82 -0.41 4.83 1.98
N ASN A 83 0.60 4.05 1.59
CA ASN A 83 1.53 3.47 2.55
C ASN A 83 2.27 4.59 3.32
N ASP A 84 2.89 4.22 4.44
CA ASP A 84 3.68 5.17 5.22
C ASP A 84 4.96 5.55 4.46
N GLU A 85 5.23 6.85 4.29
CA GLU A 85 6.38 7.33 3.52
C GLU A 85 7.71 6.82 4.09
N ASN A 86 7.85 6.85 5.42
CA ASN A 86 9.06 6.36 6.08
C ASN A 86 9.21 4.83 5.95
N GLU A 87 8.11 4.06 5.99
CA GLU A 87 8.17 2.62 5.70
C GLU A 87 8.59 2.35 4.24
N VAL A 88 8.12 3.16 3.28
CA VAL A 88 8.52 3.07 1.87
C VAL A 88 10.01 3.39 1.71
N ASP A 89 10.50 4.45 2.36
CA ASP A 89 11.93 4.81 2.35
C ASP A 89 12.82 3.68 2.89
N GLN A 90 12.45 3.12 4.05
CA GLN A 90 13.17 1.99 4.65
C GLN A 90 13.17 0.77 3.73
N LEU A 91 12.06 0.51 3.04
CA LEU A 91 11.97 -0.59 2.08
C LEU A 91 12.87 -0.35 0.86
N LEU A 92 12.86 0.85 0.28
CA LEU A 92 13.73 1.21 -0.85
C LEU A 92 15.21 1.09 -0.49
N MET A 93 15.58 1.54 0.72
CA MET A 93 16.92 1.39 1.27
C MET A 93 17.30 -0.09 1.47
N ARG A 94 16.40 -0.89 2.06
CA ARG A 94 16.61 -2.35 2.25
C ARG A 94 16.80 -3.09 0.94
N LEU A 95 16.19 -2.62 -0.14
CA LEU A 95 16.31 -3.18 -1.49
C LEU A 95 17.52 -2.62 -2.26
N GLY A 96 18.22 -1.62 -1.73
CA GLY A 96 19.38 -1.00 -2.39
C GLY A 96 19.02 -0.21 -3.66
N VAL A 97 17.80 0.31 -3.74
CA VAL A 97 17.28 1.01 -4.95
C VAL A 97 16.91 2.47 -4.69
N GLU A 98 17.31 3.04 -3.55
CA GLU A 98 17.04 4.43 -3.18
C GLU A 98 17.48 5.42 -4.26
N SER A 99 18.67 5.24 -4.84
CA SER A 99 19.24 6.16 -5.83
C SER A 99 18.47 6.25 -7.14
N VAL A 100 17.59 5.28 -7.42
CA VAL A 100 16.74 5.24 -8.62
C VAL A 100 15.25 5.27 -8.27
N ALA A 101 14.90 5.45 -6.99
CA ALA A 101 13.53 5.29 -6.50
C ALA A 101 12.55 6.26 -7.14
N ASP A 102 13.02 7.46 -7.48
CA ASP A 102 12.26 8.55 -8.07
C ASP A 102 12.41 8.63 -9.59
N ASN A 103 13.29 7.81 -10.19
CA ASN A 103 13.42 7.73 -11.64
C ASN A 103 12.19 7.03 -12.24
N TYR A 104 11.72 7.55 -13.36
CA TYR A 104 10.69 6.85 -14.10
C TYR A 104 11.25 5.62 -14.81
N PHE A 105 10.51 4.53 -14.67
CA PHE A 105 10.81 3.28 -15.31
C PHE A 105 9.65 2.80 -16.17
N LYS A 106 9.94 1.89 -17.10
CA LYS A 106 8.97 1.13 -17.87
C LYS A 106 8.89 -0.31 -17.37
N LEU A 107 7.70 -0.75 -16.99
CA LEU A 107 7.42 -2.12 -16.63
C LEU A 107 7.12 -2.93 -17.88
N GLY A 108 7.83 -4.04 -18.05
CA GLY A 108 7.66 -4.93 -19.19
C GLY A 108 7.58 -6.40 -18.75
N ILE A 109 7.42 -7.26 -19.75
CA ILE A 109 7.51 -8.70 -19.60
C ILE A 109 8.82 -9.14 -20.27
N LEU A 110 9.61 -9.94 -19.56
CA LEU A 110 10.83 -10.53 -20.10
C LEU A 110 10.50 -11.41 -21.31
N SER A 111 11.15 -11.14 -22.43
CA SER A 111 10.93 -11.84 -23.70
C SER A 111 11.21 -13.34 -23.62
N ASN A 112 12.12 -13.75 -22.74
CA ASN A 112 12.50 -15.14 -22.50
C ASN A 112 11.75 -15.79 -21.32
N THR A 113 10.64 -15.20 -20.85
CA THR A 113 9.88 -15.75 -19.73
C THR A 113 9.31 -17.14 -20.03
N LYS A 114 9.43 -18.04 -19.04
CA LYS A 114 8.80 -19.37 -19.07
C LYS A 114 7.39 -19.37 -18.48
N ARG A 115 6.92 -18.23 -17.95
CA ARG A 115 5.59 -18.12 -17.32
C ARG A 115 4.52 -18.06 -18.41
N LYS A 116 3.66 -19.09 -18.46
CA LYS A 116 2.47 -19.09 -19.32
C LYS A 116 1.55 -17.93 -18.93
N ASN A 117 1.02 -17.21 -19.93
CA ASN A 117 0.14 -16.06 -19.75
C ASN A 117 0.72 -14.98 -18.81
N ALA A 118 2.01 -14.71 -18.93
CA ALA A 118 2.63 -13.58 -18.23
C ALA A 118 1.91 -12.28 -18.61
N CYS A 119 1.56 -11.49 -17.60
CA CYS A 119 0.96 -10.19 -17.78
C CYS A 119 1.45 -9.24 -16.67
N ILE A 120 1.50 -7.94 -16.99
CA ILE A 120 1.75 -6.90 -16.01
C ILE A 120 0.57 -6.87 -15.03
N PRO A 121 0.81 -6.89 -13.70
CA PRO A 121 -0.27 -6.77 -12.73
C PRO A 121 -1.06 -5.48 -12.94
N LYS A 122 -2.39 -5.59 -13.08
CA LYS A 122 -3.26 -4.48 -13.50
C LYS A 122 -3.23 -3.27 -12.57
N HIS A 123 -2.84 -3.46 -11.31
CA HIS A 123 -2.74 -2.41 -10.30
C HIS A 123 -1.40 -1.65 -10.32
N ILE A 124 -0.45 -2.08 -11.14
CA ILE A 124 0.87 -1.45 -11.27
C ILE A 124 0.91 -0.70 -12.61
N PRO A 125 1.19 0.61 -12.61
CA PRO A 125 1.34 1.36 -13.85
C PRO A 125 2.52 0.84 -14.67
N GLU A 126 2.36 0.83 -15.99
CA GLU A 126 3.42 0.46 -16.93
C GLU A 126 4.55 1.48 -16.96
N CYS A 127 4.28 2.73 -16.57
CA CYS A 127 5.29 3.77 -16.37
C CYS A 127 5.03 4.48 -15.03
N CYS A 128 6.03 4.48 -14.14
CA CYS A 128 5.93 5.05 -12.80
C CYS A 128 7.33 5.20 -12.18
N SER A 129 7.43 5.75 -10.97
CA SER A 129 8.61 5.63 -10.12
C SER A 129 8.43 4.50 -9.10
N LEU A 130 9.52 3.88 -8.64
CA LEU A 130 9.44 2.82 -7.62
C LEU A 130 8.80 3.34 -6.33
N ARG A 131 9.15 4.57 -5.94
CA ARG A 131 8.55 5.25 -4.78
C ARG A 131 7.04 5.31 -4.90
N LYS A 132 6.51 5.77 -6.03
CA LYS A 132 5.05 5.88 -6.24
C LYS A 132 4.37 4.50 -6.26
N VAL A 133 5.01 3.48 -6.84
CA VAL A 133 4.51 2.09 -6.78
C VAL A 133 4.36 1.61 -5.34
N PHE A 134 5.42 1.66 -4.54
CA PHE A 134 5.37 1.22 -3.14
C PHE A 134 4.50 2.12 -2.27
N LEU A 135 4.33 3.39 -2.61
CA LEU A 135 3.48 4.31 -1.85
C LEU A 135 1.98 4.11 -2.11
N GLN A 136 1.58 3.84 -3.35
CA GLN A 136 0.17 3.98 -3.76
C GLN A 136 -0.46 2.75 -4.40
N HIS A 137 0.35 1.84 -4.96
CA HIS A 137 -0.15 0.79 -5.85
C HIS A 137 -0.14 -0.60 -5.23
N VAL A 138 0.85 -0.91 -4.39
CA VAL A 138 1.01 -2.24 -3.78
C VAL A 138 0.84 -2.22 -2.26
N ASP A 139 0.27 -3.29 -1.71
CA ASP A 139 0.16 -3.46 -0.26
C ASP A 139 1.41 -4.17 0.29
N ILE A 140 2.29 -3.36 0.90
CA ILE A 140 3.54 -3.79 1.53
C ILE A 140 3.36 -4.38 2.94
N ARG A 141 2.15 -4.33 3.50
CA ARG A 141 1.80 -4.89 4.83
C ARG A 141 0.93 -6.15 4.74
N SER A 142 0.60 -6.58 3.52
CA SER A 142 -0.19 -7.78 3.27
C SER A 142 0.47 -9.05 3.82
N VAL A 143 -0.35 -10.02 4.23
CA VAL A 143 0.15 -11.31 4.73
C VAL A 143 0.86 -12.07 3.58
N PRO A 144 2.15 -12.42 3.72
CA PRO A 144 2.93 -13.01 2.65
C PRO A 144 2.50 -14.46 2.46
N LYS A 145 1.92 -14.78 1.31
CA LYS A 145 1.50 -16.14 0.99
C LYS A 145 2.71 -17.08 0.92
N LYS A 146 2.57 -18.35 1.30
CA LYS A 146 3.63 -19.37 1.17
C LYS A 146 4.26 -19.44 -0.22
N LEU A 147 3.47 -19.21 -1.29
CA LEU A 147 3.99 -19.17 -2.65
C LEU A 147 4.95 -17.99 -2.89
N PHE A 148 4.66 -16.83 -2.30
CA PHE A 148 5.55 -15.67 -2.34
C PHE A 148 6.84 -15.98 -1.56
N LEU A 149 6.75 -16.49 -0.33
CA LEU A 149 7.91 -16.90 0.46
C LEU A 149 8.81 -17.88 -0.32
N LYS A 150 8.20 -18.89 -0.96
CA LYS A 150 8.92 -19.87 -1.78
C LYS A 150 9.65 -19.24 -2.97
N SER A 151 9.12 -18.14 -3.51
CA SER A 151 9.73 -17.42 -4.62
C SER A 151 11.01 -16.67 -4.22
N LEU A 152 11.18 -16.38 -2.92
CA LEU A 152 12.31 -15.65 -2.37
C LEU A 152 13.54 -16.53 -2.06
N ILE A 153 13.34 -17.83 -1.83
CA ILE A 153 14.40 -18.81 -1.51
C ILE A 153 15.65 -18.70 -2.40
N PRO A 154 15.55 -18.56 -3.74
CA PRO A 154 16.72 -18.45 -4.61
C PRO A 154 17.56 -17.18 -4.40
N TYR A 155 17.02 -16.18 -3.69
CA TYR A 155 17.64 -14.89 -3.44
C TYR A 155 18.20 -14.78 -2.02
N VAL A 156 18.16 -15.86 -1.23
CA VAL A 156 18.75 -15.93 0.11
C VAL A 156 20.15 -16.53 -0.01
N GLU A 157 21.17 -15.87 0.52
CA GLU A 157 22.56 -16.34 0.47
C GLU A 157 22.90 -17.30 1.61
N ASP A 158 22.50 -16.95 2.84
CA ASP A 158 22.77 -17.77 4.02
C ASP A 158 21.99 -19.09 3.99
N ALA A 159 22.67 -20.18 4.33
CA ALA A 159 22.08 -21.51 4.30
C ALA A 159 21.05 -21.71 5.43
N GLY A 160 21.26 -21.10 6.59
CA GLY A 160 20.33 -21.16 7.72
C GLY A 160 19.01 -20.45 7.41
N GLU A 161 19.09 -19.20 6.96
CA GLU A 161 17.94 -18.40 6.51
C GLU A 161 17.18 -19.12 5.38
N ARG A 162 17.90 -19.72 4.42
CA ARG A 162 17.28 -20.49 3.33
C ARG A 162 16.50 -21.69 3.85
N ASN A 163 17.10 -22.49 4.74
CA ASN A 163 16.46 -23.65 5.34
C ASN A 163 15.23 -23.26 6.17
N GLU A 164 15.31 -22.15 6.90
CA GLU A 164 14.18 -21.61 7.66
C GLU A 164 13.03 -21.19 6.73
N LEU A 165 13.35 -20.46 5.64
CA LEU A 165 12.35 -20.02 4.67
C LEU A 165 11.71 -21.21 3.93
N GLU A 166 12.48 -22.25 3.62
CA GLU A 166 11.99 -23.52 3.09
C GLU A 166 11.04 -24.22 4.07
N LEU A 167 11.40 -24.26 5.35
CA LEU A 167 10.56 -24.83 6.41
C LEU A 167 9.21 -24.10 6.48
N LEU A 168 9.21 -22.76 6.52
CA LEU A 168 7.99 -21.93 6.54
C LEU A 168 7.05 -22.22 5.36
N CYS A 169 7.62 -22.51 4.20
CA CYS A 169 6.87 -22.85 2.99
C CYS A 169 6.34 -24.30 2.98
N SER A 170 6.90 -25.19 3.81
CA SER A 170 6.55 -26.60 3.85
C SER A 170 5.25 -26.88 4.64
N PRO A 171 4.68 -28.10 4.50
CA PRO A 171 3.60 -28.55 5.38
C PRO A 171 4.02 -28.63 6.85
N LYS A 172 5.28 -29.02 7.13
CA LYS A 172 5.81 -29.19 8.50
C LYS A 172 6.00 -27.84 9.23
N GLY A 173 6.19 -26.75 8.49
CA GLY A 173 6.38 -25.41 9.06
C GLY A 173 5.11 -24.60 9.24
N SER A 174 3.94 -25.24 9.33
CA SER A 174 2.66 -24.50 9.39
C SER A 174 2.53 -23.66 10.67
N GLU A 175 3.05 -24.15 11.79
CA GLU A 175 3.02 -23.43 13.07
C GLU A 175 3.93 -22.20 13.01
N GLN A 176 5.17 -22.37 12.57
CA GLN A 176 6.15 -21.28 12.39
C GLN A 176 5.64 -20.22 11.39
N TYR A 177 4.95 -20.65 10.32
CA TYR A 177 4.30 -19.73 9.40
C TYR A 177 3.18 -18.94 10.09
N ASN A 178 2.33 -19.60 10.90
CA ASN A 178 1.26 -18.93 11.65
C ASN A 178 1.83 -17.92 12.66
N GLU A 179 2.92 -18.26 13.35
CA GLU A 179 3.63 -17.34 14.24
C GLU A 179 4.18 -16.12 13.50
N LEU A 180 4.79 -16.32 12.32
CA LEU A 180 5.30 -15.25 11.49
C LEU A 180 4.19 -14.27 11.08
N ILE A 181 3.05 -14.78 10.57
CA ILE A 181 1.97 -13.94 10.06
C ILE A 181 1.11 -13.29 11.15
N SER A 182 1.17 -13.82 12.38
CA SER A 182 0.47 -13.25 13.55
C SER A 182 1.10 -11.93 14.00
N SER A 183 2.38 -11.71 13.71
CA SER A 183 3.07 -10.45 14.03
C SER A 183 2.94 -9.47 12.86
N TYR A 184 2.28 -8.33 13.08
CA TYR A 184 2.13 -7.25 12.09
C TYR A 184 3.50 -6.78 11.58
N SER A 185 4.46 -6.57 12.48
CA SER A 185 5.82 -6.15 12.12
C SER A 185 6.60 -7.16 11.29
N LYS A 186 6.39 -8.47 11.48
CA LYS A 186 7.16 -9.52 10.79
C LYS A 186 6.53 -9.96 9.48
N ARG A 187 5.22 -9.74 9.32
CA ARG A 187 4.48 -10.13 8.13
C ARG A 187 4.57 -9.09 7.01
N SER A 188 4.89 -7.83 7.31
CA SER A 188 5.13 -6.84 6.26
C SER A 188 6.32 -7.25 5.38
N LEU A 189 6.37 -6.75 4.15
CA LEU A 189 7.48 -7.01 3.24
C LEU A 189 8.81 -6.56 3.87
N LEU A 190 8.84 -5.36 4.45
CA LEU A 190 10.01 -4.83 5.14
C LEU A 190 10.41 -5.72 6.32
N GLY A 191 9.43 -6.14 7.14
CA GLY A 191 9.65 -7.05 8.26
C GLY A 191 10.25 -8.39 7.85
N LEU A 192 9.73 -8.95 6.76
CA LEU A 192 10.22 -10.20 6.20
C LEU A 192 11.67 -10.08 5.71
N LEU A 193 11.99 -9.01 4.97
CA LEU A 193 13.34 -8.76 4.45
C LEU A 193 14.34 -8.39 5.56
N ASN A 194 13.87 -7.80 6.67
CA ASN A 194 14.71 -7.55 7.85
C ASN A 194 14.95 -8.82 8.69
N ARG A 195 14.02 -9.80 8.63
CA ARG A 195 14.22 -11.12 9.25
C ARG A 195 15.22 -11.97 8.47
N PHE A 196 15.06 -12.02 7.15
CA PHE A 196 15.95 -12.75 6.24
C PHE A 196 16.93 -11.77 5.62
N THR A 197 17.98 -11.42 6.38
CA THR A 197 18.90 -10.33 6.06
C THR A 197 19.70 -10.57 4.79
N THR A 198 19.94 -11.83 4.44
CA THR A 198 20.65 -12.21 3.20
C THR A 198 19.71 -12.43 2.00
N CYS A 199 18.40 -12.21 2.18
CA CYS A 199 17.42 -12.25 1.11
C CYS A 199 17.46 -10.96 0.28
N ASN A 200 17.95 -11.04 -0.96
CA ASN A 200 18.12 -9.89 -1.86
C ASN A 200 17.38 -10.10 -3.19
N PRO A 201 16.04 -10.12 -3.18
CA PRO A 201 15.25 -10.28 -4.39
C PRO A 201 15.27 -9.00 -5.24
N PRO A 202 15.26 -9.10 -6.58
CA PRO A 202 15.05 -7.95 -7.45
C PRO A 202 13.63 -7.40 -7.28
N VAL A 203 13.45 -6.09 -7.48
CA VAL A 203 12.15 -5.41 -7.31
C VAL A 203 11.08 -6.05 -8.18
N GLU A 204 11.43 -6.41 -9.42
CA GLU A 204 10.57 -7.09 -10.37
C GLU A 204 9.94 -8.34 -9.77
N LYS A 205 10.74 -9.14 -9.04
CA LYS A 205 10.25 -10.36 -8.39
C LYS A 205 9.21 -10.04 -7.32
N LEU A 206 9.38 -8.96 -6.55
CA LEU A 206 8.43 -8.53 -5.54
C LEU A 206 7.10 -8.11 -6.18
N LEU A 207 7.16 -7.33 -7.26
CA LEU A 207 5.97 -6.84 -7.97
C LEU A 207 5.11 -7.96 -8.57
N GLU A 208 5.66 -9.16 -8.80
CA GLU A 208 4.89 -10.34 -9.23
C GLU A 208 3.89 -10.86 -8.19
N TYR A 209 4.15 -10.59 -6.92
CA TYR A 209 3.45 -11.20 -5.79
C TYR A 209 2.72 -10.20 -4.91
N LEU A 210 3.17 -8.95 -4.87
CA LEU A 210 2.56 -7.93 -4.03
C LEU A 210 1.13 -7.62 -4.51
N PRO A 211 0.13 -7.75 -3.62
CA PRO A 211 -1.26 -7.46 -3.97
C PRO A 211 -1.47 -5.94 -4.13
N PRO A 212 -2.58 -5.53 -4.76
CA PRO A 212 -2.95 -4.12 -4.86
C PRO A 212 -3.19 -3.51 -3.47
N LEU A 213 -2.83 -2.23 -3.33
CA LEU A 213 -3.24 -1.42 -2.19
C LEU A 213 -4.74 -1.09 -2.29
N LEU A 214 -5.54 -1.69 -1.41
CA LEU A 214 -6.99 -1.62 -1.48
C LEU A 214 -7.57 -0.34 -0.84
N PRO A 215 -8.68 0.20 -1.39
CA PRO A 215 -9.46 1.22 -0.72
C PRO A 215 -10.08 0.68 0.57
N ARG A 216 -10.30 1.56 1.55
CA ARG A 216 -10.93 1.21 2.82
C ARG A 216 -12.35 1.78 2.89
N PRO A 217 -13.38 0.95 3.06
CA PRO A 217 -14.76 1.43 3.16
C PRO A 217 -15.00 2.14 4.50
N TYR A 218 -15.73 3.26 4.45
CA TYR A 218 -16.25 3.99 5.60
C TYR A 218 -17.69 4.41 5.35
N SER A 219 -18.55 4.28 6.36
CA SER A 219 -19.93 4.74 6.29
C SER A 219 -20.03 6.23 6.59
N ILE A 220 -20.86 6.93 5.81
CA ILE A 220 -21.18 8.33 6.08
C ILE A 220 -22.09 8.42 7.30
N SER A 221 -21.65 9.21 8.30
CA SER A 221 -22.32 9.43 9.58
C SER A 221 -22.94 10.83 9.71
N SER A 222 -23.16 11.52 8.60
CA SER A 222 -23.90 12.80 8.52
C SER A 222 -25.10 12.71 7.58
N SER A 223 -25.97 13.74 7.67
CA SER A 223 -27.10 13.93 6.77
C SER A 223 -26.93 15.24 5.99
N PRO A 224 -27.13 15.23 4.67
CA PRO A 224 -27.02 16.44 3.84
C PRO A 224 -28.10 17.48 4.18
N LEU A 225 -29.19 17.08 4.85
CA LEU A 225 -30.26 17.97 5.28
C LEU A 225 -29.87 18.86 6.46
N ILE A 226 -28.86 18.46 7.22
CA ILE A 226 -28.44 19.14 8.47
C ILE A 226 -27.06 19.79 8.29
N LYS A 227 -26.18 19.17 7.49
CA LYS A 227 -24.81 19.63 7.29
C LYS A 227 -24.45 19.62 5.81
N GLU A 228 -23.76 20.66 5.39
CA GLU A 228 -23.10 20.73 4.07
C GLU A 228 -21.79 19.93 4.02
N TYR A 229 -21.53 19.05 5.00
CA TYR A 229 -20.31 18.26 5.08
C TYR A 229 -20.65 16.78 5.18
N PHE A 230 -19.90 15.95 4.45
CA PHE A 230 -19.92 14.51 4.69
C PHE A 230 -18.98 14.18 5.84
N THR A 231 -19.46 13.34 6.75
CA THR A 231 -18.72 12.95 7.96
C THR A 231 -18.44 11.45 7.91
N ILE A 232 -17.21 11.06 8.25
CA ILE A 232 -16.90 9.68 8.60
C ILE A 232 -16.47 9.61 10.06
N THR A 233 -16.79 8.50 10.71
CA THR A 233 -16.31 8.19 12.07
C THR A 233 -15.49 6.92 12.01
N PHE A 234 -14.30 6.92 12.60
CA PHE A 234 -13.43 5.76 12.57
C PHE A 234 -12.55 5.66 13.80
N ASN A 235 -12.11 4.43 14.08
CA ASN A 235 -11.15 4.12 15.11
C ASN A 235 -9.73 4.00 14.56
N VAL A 236 -8.77 4.48 15.34
CA VAL A 236 -7.36 4.17 15.19
C VAL A 236 -7.00 3.26 16.36
N ASP A 237 -6.88 1.98 16.05
CA ASP A 237 -6.39 1.00 17.00
C ASP A 237 -4.87 0.92 16.94
N THR A 238 -4.26 0.88 18.11
CA THR A 238 -2.83 0.64 18.29
C THR A 238 -2.63 -0.79 18.78
N PHE A 239 -2.03 -1.63 17.94
CA PHE A 239 -1.73 -3.02 18.24
C PHE A 239 -0.49 -3.14 19.14
N SER A 240 -0.24 -4.34 19.68
CA SER A 240 0.98 -4.64 20.43
C SER A 240 2.22 -4.23 19.60
N ASN A 241 3.06 -3.35 20.17
CA ASN A 241 4.21 -2.67 19.56
C ASN A 241 3.95 -1.30 18.89
N ASN A 242 2.90 -0.57 19.27
CA ASN A 242 2.56 0.75 18.72
C ASN A 242 2.22 0.74 17.22
N GLU A 243 1.90 -0.42 16.67
CA GLU A 243 1.57 -0.56 15.25
C GLU A 243 0.13 -0.11 15.02
N LYS A 244 -0.11 0.61 13.92
CA LYS A 244 -1.45 1.11 13.58
C LYS A 244 -1.90 0.56 12.24
N SER A 245 -3.21 0.43 12.08
CA SER A 245 -3.81 0.09 10.78
C SER A 245 -3.45 1.15 9.73
N LEU A 246 -3.23 0.72 8.48
CA LEU A 246 -2.73 1.61 7.44
C LEU A 246 -3.66 2.81 7.19
N CYS A 247 -4.91 2.54 6.80
CA CYS A 247 -5.81 3.60 6.36
C CYS A 247 -6.19 4.57 7.51
N SER A 248 -6.47 4.07 8.72
CA SER A 248 -6.87 4.95 9.82
C SER A 248 -5.72 5.79 10.35
N SER A 249 -4.49 5.26 10.39
CA SER A 249 -3.31 6.05 10.73
C SER A 249 -2.90 7.04 9.64
N TRP A 250 -3.11 6.69 8.37
CA TRP A 250 -2.93 7.62 7.25
C TRP A 250 -3.91 8.79 7.34
N LEU A 251 -5.20 8.53 7.60
CA LEU A 251 -6.18 9.59 7.87
C LEU A 251 -5.80 10.44 9.08
N GLU A 252 -5.38 9.81 10.19
CA GLU A 252 -4.90 10.51 11.39
C GLU A 252 -3.77 11.50 11.07
N LYS A 253 -2.75 11.05 10.34
CA LYS A 253 -1.65 11.91 9.91
C LYS A 253 -2.12 13.06 9.02
N ALA A 254 -3.06 12.79 8.10
CA ALA A 254 -3.54 13.77 7.13
C ALA A 254 -4.22 14.99 7.77
N PHE A 255 -5.00 14.84 8.84
CA PHE A 255 -5.59 15.99 9.53
C PHE A 255 -4.72 16.53 10.68
N MET A 256 -3.84 15.73 11.25
CA MET A 256 -2.88 16.23 12.26
C MET A 256 -1.81 17.13 11.63
N SER A 257 -1.45 16.92 10.36
CA SER A 257 -0.55 17.83 9.63
C SER A 257 -1.19 19.20 9.38
N LEU A 258 -2.51 19.27 9.15
CA LEU A 258 -3.25 20.53 9.03
C LEU A 258 -3.12 21.38 10.30
N ARG A 259 -3.16 20.77 11.49
CA ARG A 259 -2.96 21.48 12.77
C ARG A 259 -1.62 22.22 12.86
N LYS A 260 -0.56 21.69 12.23
CA LYS A 260 0.78 22.31 12.25
C LYS A 260 0.94 23.48 11.28
N GLN A 261 0.02 23.67 10.33
CA GLN A 261 0.08 24.80 9.39
C GLN A 261 -0.62 26.07 9.95
N PHE A 262 -1.37 25.94 11.04
CA PHE A 262 -2.14 27.03 11.67
C PHE A 262 -1.71 27.35 13.11
N LEU A 263 -0.56 26.80 13.55
CA LEU A 263 0.14 27.13 14.81
C LEU A 263 1.56 27.58 14.47
#